data_AF-A0A095C381-F1
#
_entry.id   AF-A0A095C381-F1
#
_cell.length_a   1.000
_cell.length_b   1.000
_cell.length_c   1.000
_cell.angle_alpha   90.00
_cell.angle_beta   90.00
_cell.angle_gamma   90.00
#
_symmetry.space_group_name_H-M   'P 1'
#
loop_
_entity.id
_entity.type
_entity.pdbx_description
1 polymer ?
#
loop_
_entity_poly.entity_id
_entity_poly.type
_entity_poly.pdbx_seq_one_letter_code
_entity_poly.pdbx_strand_id
1 'polypeptide(L)'
;MIGRFAATALIAVLVAGSAPAAMTAPAAAGLCKTGEEPLYSCRFGKKIGSVCGGSDRVTYRFGSTAKTEMEIASRPDWSNVRLGFVTGQQGGHQSHIRFTRGDTHYIVFEGANGQAAVNPGHSYSGIAIVAGPDGGKALGRLDCGNGTDASAMADAARDRAPAALREQLNETLNGPFDGWF
;
A
#
# COMPACT_ATOMS: atom_id res chain seq x y z
N MET A 1 86.88 -0.51 -2.75
CA MET A 1 86.07 -0.42 -3.98
C MET A 1 84.67 -0.94 -3.67
N ILE A 2 83.63 -0.14 -3.94
CA ILE A 2 82.32 -0.51 -4.54
C ILE A 2 81.58 -1.69 -3.86
N GLY A 3 80.41 -1.59 -3.23
CA GLY A 3 79.12 -1.03 -3.67
C GLY A 3 78.02 -2.08 -3.34
N ARG A 4 77.06 -1.80 -2.45
CA ARG A 4 75.64 -1.38 -2.64
C ARG A 4 74.64 -2.48 -3.10
N PHE A 5 73.45 -2.44 -2.45
CA PHE A 5 72.08 -2.84 -2.88
C PHE A 5 71.68 -4.34 -2.81
N ALA A 6 70.44 -4.77 -2.57
CA ALA A 6 69.14 -4.22 -2.12
C ALA A 6 68.18 -5.44 -1.92
N ALA A 7 67.47 -5.54 -0.79
CA ALA A 7 66.01 -5.43 -0.64
C ALA A 7 65.11 -6.08 -1.72
N THR A 8 64.28 -7.06 -1.31
CA THR A 8 62.94 -7.26 -1.89
C THR A 8 62.00 -7.85 -0.83
N ALA A 9 61.04 -7.05 -0.36
CA ALA A 9 59.91 -7.49 0.44
C ALA A 9 58.65 -7.56 -0.46
N LEU A 10 57.99 -8.71 -0.48
CA LEU A 10 56.72 -8.92 -1.18
C LEU A 10 55.56 -8.54 -0.25
N ILE A 11 54.81 -7.50 -0.61
CA ILE A 11 53.54 -7.13 0.02
C ILE A 11 52.42 -7.58 -0.92
N ALA A 12 51.64 -8.58 -0.52
CA ALA A 12 50.42 -8.99 -1.19
C ALA A 12 49.25 -8.16 -0.65
N VAL A 13 48.61 -7.36 -1.52
CA VAL A 13 47.45 -6.54 -1.17
C VAL A 13 46.17 -7.31 -1.54
N LEU A 14 45.39 -7.66 -0.53
CA LEU A 14 44.03 -8.20 -0.67
C LEU A 14 43.07 -7.04 -1.00
N VAL A 15 42.50 -7.05 -2.22
CA VAL A 15 41.45 -6.11 -2.61
C VAL A 15 40.09 -6.70 -2.18
N ALA A 16 39.54 -6.19 -1.09
CA ALA A 16 38.17 -6.51 -0.67
C ALA A 16 37.18 -5.71 -1.53
N GLY A 17 36.47 -6.41 -2.42
CA GLY A 17 35.38 -5.84 -3.21
C GLY A 17 34.21 -5.45 -2.30
N SER A 18 33.89 -4.16 -2.24
CA SER A 18 32.72 -3.64 -1.54
C SER A 18 31.52 -3.68 -2.51
N ALA A 19 30.53 -4.54 -2.24
CA ALA A 19 29.27 -4.51 -2.96
C ALA A 19 28.49 -3.23 -2.59
N PRO A 20 27.87 -2.52 -3.55
CA PRO A 20 27.04 -1.37 -3.22
C PRO A 20 25.79 -1.85 -2.49
N ALA A 21 25.58 -1.35 -1.28
CA ALA A 21 24.29 -1.48 -0.60
C ALA A 21 23.24 -0.76 -1.44
N ALA A 22 22.24 -1.50 -1.93
CA ALA A 22 21.06 -0.91 -2.54
C ALA A 22 20.41 0.02 -1.49
N MET A 23 20.45 1.33 -1.73
CA MET A 23 19.66 2.28 -0.94
C MET A 23 18.19 2.06 -1.29
N THR A 24 17.51 1.27 -0.47
CA THR A 24 16.04 1.21 -0.48
C THR A 24 15.53 2.62 -0.25
N ALA A 25 14.79 3.18 -1.21
CA ALA A 25 14.13 4.46 -1.02
C ALA A 25 13.32 4.40 0.29
N PRO A 26 13.40 5.42 1.16
CA PRO A 26 12.67 5.39 2.42
C PRO A 26 11.19 5.25 2.10
N ALA A 27 10.55 4.20 2.62
CA ALA A 27 9.11 4.02 2.56
C ALA A 27 8.44 5.34 2.93
N ALA A 28 7.50 5.80 2.10
CA ALA A 28 6.84 7.08 2.33
C ALA A 28 6.33 7.13 3.78
N ALA A 29 6.98 7.97 4.61
CA ALA A 29 6.66 8.11 6.03
C ALA A 29 5.14 8.28 6.17
N GLY A 30 4.49 7.24 6.67
CA GLY A 30 3.04 7.11 6.69
C GLY A 30 2.42 7.74 7.94
N LEU A 31 1.10 7.58 8.08
CA LEU A 31 0.35 8.02 9.26
C LEU A 31 0.12 6.89 10.28
N CYS A 32 0.83 5.77 10.14
CA CYS A 32 0.73 4.66 11.08
C CYS A 32 1.46 4.98 12.39
N LYS A 33 0.82 4.62 13.50
CA LYS A 33 1.31 4.82 14.86
C LYS A 33 2.26 3.68 15.24
N THR A 34 3.01 3.86 16.32
CA THR A 34 3.87 2.81 16.88
C THR A 34 3.04 1.54 17.16
N GLY A 35 3.54 0.39 16.71
CA GLY A 35 2.87 -0.90 16.85
C GLY A 35 1.87 -1.22 15.74
N GLU A 36 1.69 -0.33 14.77
CA GLU A 36 0.92 -0.60 13.56
C GLU A 36 1.84 -0.82 12.36
N GLU A 37 1.46 -1.74 11.49
CA GLU A 37 2.13 -2.00 10.22
C GLU A 37 1.51 -1.15 9.10
N PRO A 38 2.32 -0.45 8.28
CA PRO A 38 1.80 0.25 7.10
C PRO A 38 1.46 -0.75 5.99
N LEU A 39 0.17 -1.01 5.79
CA LEU A 39 -0.34 -1.83 4.68
C LEU A 39 -0.44 -1.04 3.36
N TYR A 40 -0.63 0.27 3.49
CA TYR A 40 -0.62 1.23 2.41
C TYR A 40 -0.16 2.59 2.94
N SER A 41 0.68 3.29 2.17
CA SER A 41 0.99 4.69 2.43
C SER A 41 1.34 5.39 1.11
N CYS A 42 0.62 6.47 0.80
CA CYS A 42 0.91 7.30 -0.37
C CYS A 42 0.78 8.78 -0.05
N ARG A 43 1.63 9.59 -0.69
CA ARG A 43 1.56 11.05 -0.64
C ARG A 43 0.67 11.60 -1.76
N PHE A 44 -0.24 12.50 -1.37
CA PHE A 44 -1.13 13.26 -2.24
C PHE A 44 -0.88 14.75 -2.03
N GLY A 45 0.15 15.27 -2.71
CA GLY A 45 0.68 16.61 -2.45
C GLY A 45 1.21 16.74 -1.03
N LYS A 46 0.59 17.60 -0.22
CA LYS A 46 0.96 17.81 1.20
C LYS A 46 0.28 16.83 2.16
N LYS A 47 -0.61 15.99 1.65
CA LYS A 47 -1.34 15.00 2.44
C LYS A 47 -0.77 13.61 2.25
N ILE A 48 -1.06 12.72 3.19
CA ILE A 48 -0.74 11.31 3.18
C ILE A 48 -2.04 10.56 3.44
N GLY A 49 -2.30 9.53 2.65
CA GLY A 49 -3.29 8.50 2.96
C GLY A 49 -2.56 7.22 3.37
N SER A 50 -2.99 6.60 4.46
CA SER A 50 -2.42 5.35 4.95
C SER A 50 -3.49 4.36 5.39
N VAL A 51 -3.22 3.07 5.17
CA VAL A 51 -3.91 1.96 5.83
C VAL A 51 -2.93 1.31 6.79
N CYS A 52 -3.32 1.21 8.05
CA CYS A 52 -2.46 0.74 9.13
C CYS A 52 -3.07 -0.51 9.78
N GLY A 53 -2.32 -1.60 9.80
CA GLY A 53 -2.71 -2.86 10.44
C GLY A 53 -2.25 -2.91 11.89
N GLY A 54 -3.19 -2.95 12.83
CA GLY A 54 -2.94 -3.30 14.23
C GLY A 54 -3.06 -4.81 14.46
N SER A 55 -3.02 -5.28 15.71
CA SER A 55 -3.13 -6.70 16.03
C SER A 55 -4.48 -7.33 15.65
N ASP A 56 -5.57 -6.57 15.78
CA ASP A 56 -6.96 -7.03 15.65
C ASP A 56 -7.86 -6.05 14.87
N ARG A 57 -7.24 -5.11 14.16
CA ARG A 57 -7.93 -3.98 13.52
C ARG A 57 -7.15 -3.44 12.33
N VAL A 58 -7.85 -2.76 11.44
CA VAL A 58 -7.25 -1.89 10.42
C VAL A 58 -7.74 -0.47 10.58
N THR A 59 -6.88 0.50 10.31
CA THR A 59 -7.22 1.91 10.40
C THR A 59 -6.81 2.65 9.15
N TYR A 60 -7.79 3.29 8.50
CA TYR A 60 -7.54 4.27 7.46
C TYR A 60 -7.25 5.63 8.10
N ARG A 61 -6.19 6.31 7.64
CA ARG A 61 -5.85 7.67 8.05
C ARG A 61 -5.56 8.55 6.86
N PHE A 62 -6.01 9.79 6.94
CA PHE A 62 -5.68 10.84 6.00
C PHE A 62 -5.32 12.13 6.73
N GLY A 63 -4.31 12.84 6.24
CA GLY A 63 -3.85 14.08 6.86
C GLY A 63 -2.43 14.45 6.44
N SER A 64 -1.74 15.21 7.28
CA SER A 64 -0.32 15.53 7.14
C SER A 64 0.49 14.85 8.24
N THR A 65 1.82 14.85 8.12
CA THR A 65 2.70 14.35 9.20
C THR A 65 2.53 15.11 10.52
N ALA A 66 2.08 16.37 10.47
CA ALA A 66 1.84 17.19 11.65
C ALA A 66 0.44 17.00 12.24
N LYS A 67 -0.53 16.53 11.45
CA LYS A 67 -1.94 16.44 11.86
C LYS A 67 -2.70 15.40 11.05
N THR A 68 -3.23 14.41 11.74
CA THR A 68 -4.28 13.52 11.21
C THR A 68 -5.59 14.30 11.11
N GLU A 69 -6.20 14.31 9.93
CA GLU A 69 -7.44 15.03 9.64
C GLU A 69 -8.65 14.10 9.66
N MET A 70 -8.41 12.84 9.31
CA MET A 70 -9.42 11.79 9.30
C MET A 70 -8.80 10.47 9.75
N GLU A 71 -9.52 9.75 10.60
CA GLU A 71 -9.17 8.41 11.08
C GLU A 71 -10.44 7.55 11.08
N ILE A 72 -10.40 6.40 10.42
CA ILE A 72 -11.50 5.43 10.38
C ILE A 72 -10.92 4.07 10.76
N ALA A 73 -11.14 3.67 12.01
CA ALA A 73 -10.80 2.32 12.46
C ALA A 73 -11.90 1.33 12.07
N SER A 74 -11.53 0.08 11.83
CA SER A 74 -12.49 -1.03 11.78
C SER A 74 -13.25 -1.09 13.11
N ARG A 75 -14.56 -1.27 13.02
CA ARG A 75 -15.40 -1.57 14.18
C ARG A 75 -15.05 -2.96 14.73
N PRO A 76 -15.40 -3.28 15.99
CA PRO A 76 -15.17 -4.61 16.55
C PRO A 76 -15.79 -5.75 15.72
N ASP A 77 -16.93 -5.49 15.09
CA ASP A 77 -17.65 -6.42 14.20
C ASP A 77 -17.20 -6.33 12.73
N TRP A 78 -16.24 -5.46 12.41
CA TRP A 78 -15.74 -5.17 11.07
C TRP A 78 -16.81 -4.72 10.05
N SER A 79 -18.01 -4.34 10.51
CA SER A 79 -19.15 -3.99 9.65
C SER A 79 -18.91 -2.82 8.70
N ASN A 80 -17.93 -1.97 9.02
CA ASN A 80 -17.55 -0.80 8.23
C ASN A 80 -16.35 -1.03 7.30
N VAL A 81 -15.84 -2.25 7.21
CA VAL A 81 -14.71 -2.62 6.33
C VAL A 81 -15.15 -3.71 5.37
N ARG A 82 -14.82 -3.54 4.09
CA ARG A 82 -15.01 -4.55 3.05
C ARG A 82 -13.78 -4.65 2.16
N LEU A 83 -13.59 -5.81 1.57
CA LEU A 83 -12.44 -6.17 0.74
C LEU A 83 -12.94 -6.66 -0.60
N GLY A 84 -12.37 -6.17 -1.69
CA GLY A 84 -12.75 -6.61 -3.03
C GLY A 84 -11.54 -6.88 -3.90
N PHE A 85 -11.77 -7.71 -4.91
CA PHE A 85 -10.77 -8.06 -5.92
C PHE A 85 -11.47 -8.29 -7.25
N VAL A 86 -11.07 -7.53 -8.28
CA VAL A 86 -11.57 -7.69 -9.64
C VAL A 86 -10.43 -8.07 -10.57
N THR A 87 -10.76 -8.89 -11.57
CA THR A 87 -9.82 -9.31 -12.61
C THR A 87 -10.22 -8.75 -13.96
N GLY A 88 -9.22 -8.47 -14.78
CA GLY A 88 -9.35 -8.01 -16.15
C GLY A 88 -8.53 -8.88 -17.09
N GLN A 89 -8.63 -8.59 -18.38
CA GLN A 89 -7.90 -9.34 -19.40
C GLN A 89 -6.39 -9.13 -19.30
N GLN A 90 -5.61 -10.13 -19.71
CA GLN A 90 -4.14 -10.04 -19.88
C GLN A 90 -3.40 -9.52 -18.63
N GLY A 91 -3.75 -10.05 -17.45
CA GLY A 91 -3.10 -9.72 -16.18
C GLY A 91 -3.62 -8.47 -15.48
N GLY A 92 -4.66 -7.82 -16.03
CA GLY A 92 -5.33 -6.73 -15.35
C GLY A 92 -5.97 -7.20 -14.05
N HIS A 93 -5.82 -6.45 -12.96
CA HIS A 93 -6.49 -6.71 -11.71
C HIS A 93 -6.56 -5.45 -10.85
N GLN A 94 -7.44 -5.46 -9.86
CA GLN A 94 -7.48 -4.46 -8.79
C GLN A 94 -7.91 -5.12 -7.48
N SER A 95 -7.18 -4.87 -6.40
CA SER A 95 -7.61 -5.16 -5.04
C SER A 95 -7.97 -3.86 -4.32
N HIS A 96 -8.89 -3.91 -3.35
CA HIS A 96 -9.22 -2.73 -2.57
C HIS A 96 -9.71 -3.05 -1.15
N ILE A 97 -9.61 -2.03 -0.29
CA ILE A 97 -10.22 -1.98 1.04
C ILE A 97 -11.16 -0.78 1.08
N ARG A 98 -12.44 -1.03 1.39
CA ARG A 98 -13.45 0.00 1.59
C ARG A 98 -13.70 0.24 3.06
N PHE A 99 -13.48 1.48 3.50
CA PHE A 99 -13.85 1.97 4.82
C PHE A 99 -15.12 2.82 4.73
N THR A 100 -16.12 2.53 5.56
CA THR A 100 -17.38 3.27 5.58
C THR A 100 -17.50 4.15 6.83
N ARG A 101 -17.87 5.42 6.64
CA ARG A 101 -18.20 6.37 7.70
C ARG A 101 -19.47 7.13 7.31
N GLY A 102 -20.59 6.80 7.99
CA GLY A 102 -21.91 7.28 7.57
C GLY A 102 -22.21 6.80 6.14
N ASP A 103 -22.69 7.71 5.30
CA ASP A 103 -22.99 7.42 3.88
C ASP A 103 -21.79 7.65 2.95
N THR A 104 -20.57 7.77 3.48
CA THR A 104 -19.35 7.97 2.69
C THR A 104 -18.43 6.77 2.79
N HIS A 105 -17.90 6.36 1.64
CA HIS A 105 -16.98 5.25 1.48
C HIS A 105 -15.64 5.75 0.98
N TYR A 106 -14.58 5.29 1.64
CA TYR A 106 -13.19 5.58 1.32
C TYR A 106 -12.54 4.28 0.88
N ILE A 107 -12.25 4.19 -0.41
CA ILE A 107 -11.84 2.96 -1.06
C ILE A 107 -10.37 3.13 -1.42
N VAL A 108 -9.50 2.46 -0.66
CA VAL A 108 -8.07 2.40 -0.97
C VAL A 108 -7.86 1.22 -1.89
N PHE A 109 -7.34 1.47 -3.08
CA PHE A 109 -7.20 0.45 -4.13
C PHE A 109 -5.76 0.42 -4.65
N GLU A 110 -5.41 -0.73 -5.20
CA GLU A 110 -4.20 -0.95 -6.00
C GLU A 110 -4.50 -1.96 -7.09
N GLY A 111 -3.71 -1.94 -8.17
CA GLY A 111 -3.85 -2.92 -9.21
C GLY A 111 -2.87 -2.71 -10.36
N ALA A 112 -3.10 -3.43 -11.45
CA ALA A 112 -2.38 -3.27 -12.68
C ALA A 112 -3.32 -3.22 -13.88
N ASN A 113 -3.02 -2.35 -14.83
CA ASN A 113 -3.61 -2.43 -16.16
C ASN A 113 -3.04 -3.65 -16.88
N GLY A 114 -3.92 -4.47 -17.47
CA GLY A 114 -3.51 -5.60 -18.28
C GLY A 114 -2.87 -5.17 -19.60
N GLN A 115 -2.07 -6.06 -20.20
CA GLN A 115 -1.32 -5.78 -21.43
C GLN A 115 -2.20 -5.39 -22.62
N ALA A 116 -3.48 -5.78 -22.60
CA ALA A 116 -4.46 -5.41 -23.60
C ALA A 116 -4.88 -3.92 -23.53
N ALA A 117 -4.82 -3.31 -22.35
CA ALA A 117 -5.19 -1.91 -22.13
C ALA A 117 -3.98 -0.98 -22.25
N VAL A 118 -2.85 -1.37 -21.68
CA VAL A 118 -1.58 -0.62 -21.70
C VAL A 118 -0.46 -1.64 -21.86
N ASN A 119 0.51 -1.41 -22.75
CA ASN A 119 1.69 -2.28 -22.96
C ASN A 119 2.95 -1.46 -22.61
N PRO A 120 3.77 -1.84 -21.62
CA PRO A 120 3.89 -3.16 -20.97
C PRO A 120 3.05 -3.37 -19.68
N GLY A 121 1.82 -2.86 -19.61
CA GLY A 121 1.02 -2.85 -18.38
C GLY A 121 1.51 -1.79 -17.41
N HIS A 122 0.67 -1.35 -16.48
CA HIS A 122 1.04 -0.31 -15.53
C HIS A 122 0.35 -0.52 -14.20
N SER A 123 1.14 -0.66 -13.13
CA SER A 123 0.63 -0.70 -11.76
C SER A 123 0.14 0.67 -11.32
N TYR A 124 -0.95 0.71 -10.58
CA TYR A 124 -1.53 1.95 -10.07
C TYR A 124 -2.13 1.71 -8.69
N SER A 125 -2.31 2.77 -7.92
CA SER A 125 -3.01 2.73 -6.65
C SER A 125 -3.57 4.10 -6.31
N GLY A 126 -4.40 4.19 -5.28
CA GLY A 126 -4.99 5.46 -4.89
C GLY A 126 -6.15 5.32 -3.91
N ILE A 127 -6.94 6.39 -3.82
CA ILE A 127 -8.10 6.48 -2.95
C ILE A 127 -9.28 7.04 -3.74
N ALA A 128 -10.37 6.28 -3.82
CA ALA A 128 -11.66 6.77 -4.29
C ALA A 128 -12.56 7.12 -3.12
N ILE A 129 -13.31 8.22 -3.25
CA ILE A 129 -14.24 8.71 -2.24
C ILE A 129 -15.61 8.80 -2.91
N VAL A 130 -16.56 8.02 -2.41
CA VAL A 130 -17.91 7.96 -2.94
C VAL A 130 -18.94 8.05 -1.82
N ALA A 131 -20.18 8.41 -2.16
CA ALA A 131 -21.27 8.51 -1.21
C ALA A 131 -22.56 7.87 -1.70
N GLY A 132 -23.45 7.63 -0.74
CA GLY A 132 -24.71 6.91 -0.92
C GLY A 132 -24.55 5.40 -0.65
N PRO A 133 -25.66 4.68 -0.39
CA PRO A 133 -25.62 3.27 0.02
C PRO A 133 -24.88 2.36 -0.97
N ASP A 134 -24.96 2.70 -2.26
CA ASP A 134 -24.31 1.97 -3.36
C ASP A 134 -23.11 2.73 -3.95
N GLY A 135 -22.60 3.77 -3.28
CA GLY A 135 -21.47 4.54 -3.78
C GLY A 135 -21.71 5.28 -5.11
N GLY A 136 -22.97 5.47 -5.53
CA GLY A 136 -23.32 6.06 -6.82
C GLY A 136 -22.94 7.54 -7.00
N LYS A 137 -22.54 8.24 -5.94
CA LYS A 137 -22.08 9.63 -6.00
C LYS A 137 -20.58 9.72 -5.79
N ALA A 138 -19.82 9.96 -6.86
CA ALA A 138 -18.40 10.28 -6.75
C ALA A 138 -18.19 11.62 -6.03
N LEU A 139 -17.32 11.62 -5.02
CA LEU A 139 -16.91 12.82 -4.27
C LEU A 139 -15.48 13.23 -4.61
N GLY A 140 -14.63 12.29 -4.98
CA GLY A 140 -13.26 12.56 -5.39
C GLY A 140 -12.44 11.30 -5.59
N ARG A 141 -11.28 11.50 -6.22
CA ARG A 141 -10.27 10.46 -6.45
C ARG A 141 -8.89 11.04 -6.26
N LEU A 142 -7.99 10.27 -5.66
CA LEU A 142 -6.60 10.59 -5.46
C LEU A 142 -5.74 9.47 -6.05
N ASP A 143 -5.05 9.74 -7.15
CA ASP A 143 -4.13 8.78 -7.76
C ASP A 143 -2.75 8.86 -7.09
N CYS A 144 -2.17 7.70 -6.79
CA CYS A 144 -0.88 7.61 -6.15
C CYS A 144 0.24 7.55 -7.20
N GLY A 145 1.11 8.57 -7.20
CA GLY A 145 2.32 8.56 -8.03
C GLY A 145 3.55 7.97 -7.33
N ASN A 146 3.58 7.96 -5.99
CA ASN A 146 4.69 7.43 -5.20
C ASN A 146 4.20 7.02 -3.80
N GLY A 147 4.18 5.71 -3.55
CA GLY A 147 3.71 5.11 -2.31
C GLY A 147 4.44 3.80 -2.01
N THR A 148 3.99 3.13 -0.96
CA THR A 148 4.44 1.76 -0.63
C THR A 148 3.97 0.77 -1.69
N ASP A 149 4.65 -0.37 -1.77
CA ASP A 149 4.06 -1.55 -2.40
C ASP A 149 2.78 -1.92 -1.63
N ALA A 150 1.67 -2.05 -2.36
CA ALA A 150 0.35 -2.30 -1.81
C ALA A 150 -0.24 -3.62 -2.30
N SER A 151 0.51 -4.40 -3.08
CA SER A 151 0.03 -5.63 -3.73
C SER A 151 -0.56 -6.67 -2.77
N ALA A 152 -0.13 -6.68 -1.50
CA ALA A 152 -0.65 -7.56 -0.46
C ALA A 152 -1.62 -6.86 0.52
N MET A 153 -2.01 -5.60 0.27
CA MET A 153 -2.72 -4.75 1.22
C MET A 153 -4.04 -5.37 1.69
N ALA A 154 -4.87 -5.83 0.75
CA ALA A 154 -6.20 -6.39 1.07
C ALA A 154 -6.10 -7.69 1.88
N ASP A 155 -5.15 -8.57 1.52
CA ASP A 155 -4.93 -9.83 2.24
C ASP A 155 -4.33 -9.58 3.64
N ALA A 156 -3.36 -8.68 3.75
CA ALA A 156 -2.79 -8.27 5.03
C ALA A 156 -3.84 -7.62 5.95
N ALA A 157 -4.82 -6.91 5.38
CA ALA A 157 -5.97 -6.39 6.13
C ALA A 157 -6.92 -7.50 6.58
N ARG A 158 -7.21 -8.47 5.71
CA ARG A 158 -8.02 -9.66 6.06
C ARG A 158 -7.41 -10.43 7.24
N ASP A 159 -6.09 -10.55 7.27
CA ASP A 159 -5.38 -11.28 8.32
C ASP A 159 -5.51 -10.63 9.71
N ARG A 160 -5.78 -9.32 9.79
CA ARG A 160 -6.03 -8.64 11.08
C ARG A 160 -7.43 -8.88 11.61
N ALA A 161 -8.35 -9.35 10.78
CA ALA A 161 -9.69 -9.67 11.23
C ALA A 161 -9.72 -11.01 11.98
N PRO A 162 -10.58 -11.15 13.00
CA PRO A 162 -10.87 -12.43 13.61
C PRO A 162 -11.23 -13.47 12.56
N ALA A 163 -10.71 -14.69 12.68
CA ALA A 163 -10.90 -15.76 11.69
C ALA A 163 -12.36 -15.98 11.29
N ALA A 164 -13.29 -15.89 12.26
CA ALA A 164 -14.74 -16.04 12.04
C ALA A 164 -15.36 -14.95 11.14
N LEU A 165 -14.70 -13.80 10.96
CA LEU A 165 -15.21 -12.68 10.18
C LEU A 165 -14.56 -12.58 8.79
N ARG A 166 -13.43 -13.25 8.54
CA ARG A 166 -12.61 -13.05 7.33
C ARG A 166 -13.36 -13.24 6.02
N GLU A 167 -14.19 -14.28 5.93
CA GLU A 167 -15.01 -14.56 4.75
C GLU A 167 -16.13 -13.54 4.56
N GLN A 168 -16.61 -12.94 5.66
CA GLN A 168 -17.68 -11.96 5.63
C GLN A 168 -17.19 -10.58 5.18
N LEU A 169 -15.88 -10.36 5.08
CA LEU A 169 -15.32 -9.08 4.66
C LEU A 169 -15.42 -8.85 3.15
N ASN A 170 -15.62 -9.91 2.37
CA ASN A 170 -15.68 -9.78 0.92
C ASN A 170 -16.80 -8.82 0.50
N GLU A 171 -16.53 -8.03 -0.54
CA GLU A 171 -17.58 -7.31 -1.24
C GLU A 171 -18.63 -8.29 -1.77
N THR A 172 -19.86 -7.78 -1.87
CA THR A 172 -20.94 -8.59 -2.45
C THR A 172 -20.64 -8.79 -3.92
N LEU A 173 -20.57 -10.05 -4.37
CA LEU A 173 -20.34 -10.41 -5.76
C LEU A 173 -21.38 -9.74 -6.67
N ASN A 174 -20.92 -9.10 -7.75
CA ASN A 174 -21.73 -8.27 -8.65
C ASN A 174 -22.46 -7.09 -7.96
N GLY A 175 -22.05 -6.74 -6.75
CA GLY A 175 -22.55 -5.58 -6.02
C GLY A 175 -21.92 -4.28 -6.54
N PRO A 176 -22.42 -3.12 -6.06
CA PRO A 176 -21.94 -1.82 -6.54
C PRO A 176 -20.47 -1.54 -6.23
N PHE A 177 -19.90 -2.24 -5.23
CA PHE A 177 -18.51 -2.10 -4.84
C PHE A 177 -17.61 -3.24 -5.36
N ASP A 178 -18.16 -4.21 -6.09
CA ASP A 178 -17.40 -5.24 -6.79
C ASP A 178 -16.97 -4.72 -8.17
N GLY A 179 -16.03 -3.78 -8.16
CA GLY A 179 -15.68 -3.00 -9.35
C GLY A 179 -14.28 -2.40 -9.35
N TRP A 180 -13.99 -1.71 -10.44
CA TRP A 180 -12.76 -0.93 -10.63
C TRP A 180 -12.99 0.49 -10.11
N PHE A 181 -12.09 0.96 -9.26
CA PHE A 181 -12.12 2.33 -8.73
C PHE A 181 -11.12 3.21 -9.42
#